data_AF-A0A1B0CZF1-F1
#
_entry.id   AF-A0A1B0CZF1-F1
#
_cell.length_a   1.000
_cell.length_b   1.000
_cell.length_c   1.000
_cell.angle_alpha   90.00
_cell.angle_beta   90.00
_cell.angle_gamma   90.00
#
_symmetry.space_group_name_H-M   'P 1'
#
loop_
_entity.id
_entity.type
_entity.pdbx_description
1 polymer ?
#
loop_
_entity_poly.entity_id
_entity_poly.type
_entity_poly.pdbx_seq_one_letter_code
_entity_poly.pdbx_strand_id
1 'polypeptide(L)'
;MVVNFKVFKKSSPNGKVTLYMGKRDFVDHLSAVEPIDGVIVLDDEYVRDQRRVFGQVVCSFRYGREEDEVMGLNFQKELYLASEMIFPKEKSNPSLTKLQERLLKKLGPNAYPFTFTIQPSAPASITLQQGADEEGDPCGVQYFVKIFTGESESDRSHRRSTVTLGIRKVQYAPTKQGAQPCTVVRKDFMLSPGELELEVTLDKQLYHHGERIGVNICIRNNSNKVVKKIKAMVQQGVDVVLFQNGQYRNTVATMETSEGCPIQPGSSLQKVMYLMPVISSNKFRRGIALEGQFKHVDGNLASTTLLANPEQRDAFGIIVSYAVKVKLFLGALGGEVSAELPFVLMNPKPNTKGRLMQADSQADVETFRQDTIDRDMSVDGY
;
A
#
# COMPACT_ATOMS: atom_id res chain seq x y z
N MET A 1 -18.83 7.30 -29.26
CA MET A 1 -18.26 7.59 -27.93
C MET A 1 -16.74 7.51 -28.03
N VAL A 2 -16.04 8.65 -28.04
CA VAL A 2 -14.56 8.67 -28.11
C VAL A 2 -14.05 8.37 -26.70
N VAL A 3 -13.47 7.18 -26.51
CA VAL A 3 -12.86 6.79 -25.23
C VAL A 3 -11.49 7.46 -25.16
N ASN A 4 -11.34 8.50 -24.34
CA ASN A 4 -10.06 9.13 -24.05
C ASN A 4 -9.29 8.27 -23.04
N PHE A 5 -8.10 7.80 -23.43
CA PHE A 5 -7.16 7.11 -22.54
C PHE A 5 -6.11 8.10 -22.06
N LYS A 6 -5.93 8.22 -20.74
CA LYS A 6 -4.72 8.81 -20.16
C LYS A 6 -3.59 7.77 -20.29
N VAL A 7 -2.41 8.20 -20.72
CA VAL A 7 -1.25 7.33 -20.93
C VAL A 7 -0.04 7.98 -20.28
N PHE A 8 0.66 7.22 -19.45
CA PHE A 8 1.94 7.61 -18.86
C PHE A 8 3.05 7.30 -19.86
N LYS A 9 3.96 8.25 -20.05
CA LYS A 9 5.13 8.14 -20.93
C LYS A 9 6.39 8.34 -20.12
N LYS A 10 7.43 7.52 -20.36
CA LYS A 10 8.78 7.78 -19.85
C LYS A 10 9.82 7.35 -20.87
N SER A 11 10.78 8.21 -21.17
CA SER A 11 11.87 7.92 -22.09
C SER A 11 13.17 7.61 -21.35
N SER A 12 14.06 6.84 -21.98
CA SER A 12 15.40 6.59 -21.47
C SER A 12 16.23 7.87 -21.56
N PRO A 13 17.28 8.03 -20.73
CA PRO A 13 18.14 9.22 -20.78
C PRO A 13 18.78 9.49 -22.15
N ASN A 14 19.06 8.45 -22.94
CA ASN A 14 19.53 8.61 -24.33
C ASN A 14 18.41 8.82 -25.37
N GLY A 15 17.14 8.82 -24.96
CA GLY A 15 15.97 8.97 -25.84
C GLY A 15 15.67 7.77 -26.75
N LYS A 16 16.46 6.68 -26.69
CA LYS A 16 16.35 5.55 -27.62
C LYS A 16 15.23 4.56 -27.31
N VAL A 17 14.75 4.55 -26.07
CA VAL A 17 13.64 3.70 -25.62
C VAL A 17 12.61 4.58 -24.94
N THR A 18 11.34 4.46 -25.34
CA THR A 18 10.24 5.17 -24.71
C THR A 18 9.14 4.22 -24.28
N LEU A 19 8.83 4.18 -23.00
CA LEU A 19 7.77 3.39 -22.38
C LEU A 19 6.44 4.15 -22.35
N TYR A 20 5.36 3.47 -22.74
CA TYR A 20 3.98 3.93 -22.62
C TYR A 20 3.12 2.93 -21.82
N MET A 21 2.38 3.41 -20.82
CA MET A 21 1.50 2.60 -19.97
C MET A 21 0.16 3.30 -19.72
N GLY A 22 -0.93 2.56 -19.68
CA GLY A 22 -2.27 3.15 -19.45
C GLY A 22 -2.52 3.55 -18.00
N LYS A 23 -1.86 2.88 -17.05
CA LYS A 23 -2.04 3.10 -15.61
C LYS A 23 -0.80 2.69 -14.83
N ARG A 24 -0.71 3.17 -13.58
CA ARG A 24 0.38 2.85 -12.65
C ARG A 24 -0.09 2.05 -11.43
N ASP A 25 -1.40 1.93 -11.24
CA ASP A 25 -2.00 1.12 -10.18
C ASP A 25 -2.61 -0.15 -10.80
N PHE A 26 -2.24 -1.31 -10.25
CA PHE A 26 -2.70 -2.62 -10.68
C PHE A 26 -3.43 -3.28 -9.53
N VAL A 27 -4.68 -3.65 -9.79
CA VAL A 27 -5.57 -4.17 -8.75
C VAL A 27 -5.30 -5.64 -8.52
N ASP A 28 -5.15 -5.99 -7.25
CA ASP A 28 -5.10 -7.37 -6.78
C ASP A 28 -6.50 -7.81 -6.34
N HIS A 29 -7.01 -8.85 -7.00
CA HIS A 29 -8.32 -9.45 -6.74
C HIS A 29 -8.24 -10.70 -5.84
N LEU A 30 -7.09 -10.99 -5.21
CA LEU A 30 -6.76 -12.21 -4.46
C LEU A 30 -6.61 -13.46 -5.33
N SER A 31 -7.49 -13.66 -6.31
CA SER A 31 -7.39 -14.76 -7.27
C SER A 31 -6.39 -14.46 -8.38
N ALA A 32 -6.31 -13.20 -8.80
CA ALA A 32 -5.47 -12.74 -9.89
C ALA A 32 -5.15 -11.26 -9.71
N VAL A 33 -3.99 -10.85 -10.23
CA VAL A 33 -3.60 -9.45 -10.33
C VAL A 33 -3.88 -8.97 -11.74
N GLU A 34 -4.39 -7.76 -11.88
CA GLU A 34 -4.59 -7.13 -13.18
C GLU A 34 -3.27 -7.07 -13.96
N PRO A 35 -3.23 -7.55 -15.22
CA PRO A 35 -1.99 -7.58 -15.99
C PRO A 35 -1.47 -6.18 -16.27
N ILE A 36 -0.15 -6.07 -16.35
CA ILE A 36 0.58 -4.88 -16.73
C ILE A 36 0.69 -4.85 -18.24
N ASP A 37 -0.08 -4.00 -18.91
CA ASP A 37 -0.02 -3.81 -20.35
C ASP A 37 0.63 -2.47 -20.72
N GLY A 38 1.50 -2.52 -21.73
CA GLY A 38 2.15 -1.32 -22.25
C GLY A 38 2.73 -1.52 -23.64
N VAL A 39 3.32 -0.44 -24.15
CA VAL A 39 4.00 -0.39 -25.44
C VAL A 39 5.33 0.34 -25.26
N ILE A 40 6.40 -0.19 -25.83
CA ILE A 40 7.66 0.53 -25.96
C ILE A 40 7.82 1.05 -27.39
N VAL A 41 8.43 2.21 -27.56
CA VAL A 41 8.86 2.74 -28.84
C VAL A 41 10.37 2.76 -28.87
N LEU A 42 10.93 2.16 -29.92
CA LEU A 42 12.37 2.10 -30.14
C LEU A 42 12.77 3.10 -31.24
N ASP A 43 13.94 3.68 -31.07
CA ASP A 43 14.58 4.49 -32.09
C ASP A 43 15.05 3.62 -33.28
N ASP A 44 15.03 4.19 -34.49
CA ASP A 44 15.39 3.48 -35.74
C ASP A 44 16.79 2.85 -35.67
N GLU A 45 17.72 3.46 -34.94
CA GLU A 45 19.07 2.92 -34.75
C GLU A 45 19.03 1.59 -34.01
N TYR A 46 18.24 1.49 -32.94
CA TYR A 46 18.15 0.26 -32.12
C TYR A 46 17.47 -0.87 -32.90
N VAL A 47 16.49 -0.53 -33.74
CA VAL A 47 15.81 -1.49 -34.61
C VAL A 47 16.75 -1.98 -35.72
N ARG A 48 17.52 -1.07 -36.34
CA ARG A 48 18.49 -1.39 -37.40
C ARG A 48 19.62 -2.27 -36.91
N ASP A 49 20.16 -1.96 -35.74
CA ASP A 49 21.24 -2.72 -35.09
C ASP A 49 20.74 -4.04 -34.47
N GLN A 50 19.44 -4.33 -34.52
CA GLN A 50 18.81 -5.51 -33.90
C GLN A 50 19.19 -5.66 -32.41
N ARG A 51 19.28 -4.54 -31.69
CA ARG A 51 19.62 -4.55 -30.26
C ARG A 51 18.51 -5.23 -29.47
N ARG A 52 18.87 -6.14 -28.56
CA ARG A 52 17.89 -6.83 -27.72
C ARG A 52 17.39 -5.91 -26.61
N VAL A 53 16.07 -5.84 -26.47
CA VAL A 53 15.39 -5.03 -25.46
C VAL A 53 14.55 -5.94 -24.60
N PHE A 54 14.76 -5.84 -23.30
CA PHE A 54 14.11 -6.65 -22.28
C PHE A 54 13.21 -5.76 -21.42
N GLY A 55 12.08 -6.33 -20.99
CA GLY A 55 11.21 -5.77 -19.97
C GLY A 55 11.30 -6.58 -18.70
N GLN A 56 11.28 -5.90 -17.56
CA GLN A 56 11.28 -6.51 -16.25
C GLN A 56 10.23 -5.87 -15.35
N VAL A 57 9.57 -6.69 -14.55
CA VAL A 57 8.77 -6.25 -13.40
C VAL A 57 9.52 -6.65 -12.15
N VAL A 58 10.01 -5.64 -11.43
CA VAL A 58 10.80 -5.82 -10.21
C VAL A 58 9.95 -5.40 -9.01
N CYS A 59 9.78 -6.31 -8.06
CA CYS A 59 9.29 -6.00 -6.73
C CYS A 59 10.47 -6.04 -5.76
N SER A 60 10.72 -4.94 -5.09
CA SER A 60 11.79 -4.86 -4.10
C SER A 60 11.27 -4.36 -2.76
N PHE A 61 11.83 -4.92 -1.70
CA PHE A 61 11.67 -4.43 -0.33
C PHE A 61 12.88 -3.60 0.05
N ARG A 62 12.68 -2.30 0.28
CA ARG A 62 13.70 -1.43 0.87
C ARG A 62 13.58 -1.49 2.39
N TYR A 63 14.70 -1.70 3.07
CA TYR A 63 14.81 -1.68 4.53
C TYR A 63 15.96 -0.77 4.95
N GLY A 64 16.10 -0.50 6.25
CA GLY A 64 17.13 0.40 6.76
C GLY A 64 16.93 1.86 6.35
N ARG A 65 17.85 2.72 6.79
CA ARG A 65 17.93 4.11 6.35
C ARG A 65 18.97 4.22 5.25
N GLU A 66 18.78 5.16 4.34
CA GLU A 66 19.76 5.42 3.28
C GLU A 66 21.14 5.83 3.85
N GLU A 67 21.15 6.56 4.97
CA GLU A 67 22.39 6.92 5.70
C GLU A 67 23.16 5.71 6.26
N ASP A 68 22.49 4.58 6.50
CA ASP A 68 23.13 3.36 6.98
C ASP A 68 23.76 2.54 5.83
N GLU A 69 23.45 2.87 4.56
CA GLU A 69 23.97 2.20 3.37
C GLU A 69 25.43 2.61 3.10
N VAL A 70 26.38 1.98 3.80
CA VAL A 70 27.82 2.24 3.67
C VAL A 70 28.55 1.15 2.89
N MET A 71 29.68 1.52 2.25
CA MET A 71 30.60 0.60 1.56
C MET A 71 29.95 -0.29 0.46
N GLY A 72 28.85 0.17 -0.16
CA GLY A 72 28.16 -0.56 -1.22
C GLY A 72 27.14 -1.60 -0.74
N LEU A 73 26.82 -1.62 0.55
CA LEU A 73 25.68 -2.36 1.08
C LEU A 73 24.40 -1.57 0.83
N ASN A 74 23.54 -2.09 -0.06
CA ASN A 74 22.19 -1.56 -0.23
C ASN A 74 21.22 -2.42 0.57
N PHE A 75 20.38 -1.79 1.38
CA PHE A 75 19.35 -2.47 2.15
C PHE A 75 18.10 -2.66 1.30
N GLN A 76 18.27 -3.41 0.22
CA GLN A 76 17.19 -3.71 -0.73
C GLN A 76 17.20 -5.21 -1.04
N LYS A 77 16.04 -5.85 -0.90
CA LYS A 77 15.85 -7.24 -1.24
C LYS A 77 14.83 -7.36 -2.37
N GLU A 78 15.21 -7.99 -3.46
CA GLU A 78 14.28 -8.33 -4.53
C GLU A 78 13.37 -9.48 -4.07
N LEU A 79 12.05 -9.25 -4.09
CA LEU A 79 11.04 -10.23 -3.68
C LEU A 79 10.42 -10.96 -4.86
N TYR A 80 10.36 -10.29 -6.01
CA TYR A 80 9.79 -10.84 -7.23
C TYR A 80 10.44 -10.19 -8.44
N LEU A 81 10.79 -11.02 -9.43
CA LEU A 81 11.34 -10.61 -10.71
C LEU A 81 10.63 -11.41 -11.80
N ALA A 82 10.01 -10.70 -12.75
CA ALA A 82 9.60 -11.26 -14.04
C ALA A 82 10.39 -10.54 -15.13
N SER A 83 10.90 -11.30 -16.09
CA SER A 83 11.70 -10.80 -17.22
C SER A 83 11.19 -11.41 -18.52
N GLU A 84 11.14 -10.61 -19.58
CA GLU A 84 10.76 -11.06 -20.92
C GLU A 84 11.50 -10.23 -21.98
N MET A 85 11.91 -10.85 -23.08
CA MET A 85 12.43 -10.15 -24.26
C MET A 85 11.27 -9.51 -25.06
N ILE A 86 11.28 -8.18 -25.19
CA ILE A 86 10.25 -7.45 -25.93
C ILE A 86 10.64 -7.29 -27.42
N PHE A 87 11.92 -7.11 -27.69
CA PHE A 87 12.46 -6.97 -29.05
C PHE A 87 13.83 -7.65 -29.17
N PRO A 88 14.12 -8.39 -30.26
CA PRO A 88 13.22 -8.77 -31.35
C PRO A 88 12.05 -9.65 -30.90
N LYS A 89 10.86 -9.48 -31.48
CA LYS A 89 9.66 -10.20 -31.05
C LYS A 89 9.72 -11.66 -31.50
N GLU A 90 9.74 -12.60 -30.55
CA GLU A 90 9.52 -14.02 -30.87
C GLU A 90 8.09 -14.22 -31.39
N LYS A 91 7.84 -15.25 -32.21
CA LYS A 91 6.58 -15.51 -32.94
C LYS A 91 5.36 -15.86 -32.04
N SER A 92 5.31 -15.37 -30.82
CA SER A 92 4.12 -15.39 -29.99
C SER A 92 3.19 -14.25 -30.43
N ASN A 93 1.95 -14.60 -30.81
CA ASN A 93 0.87 -13.64 -31.05
C ASN A 93 -0.03 -13.61 -29.81
N PRO A 94 0.34 -12.92 -28.72
CA PRO A 94 -0.58 -12.69 -27.63
C PRO A 94 -1.74 -11.82 -28.10
N SER A 95 -2.93 -12.07 -27.57
CA SER A 95 -4.10 -11.20 -27.78
C SER A 95 -3.80 -9.80 -27.26
N LEU A 96 -3.77 -8.81 -28.14
CA LEU A 96 -3.46 -7.43 -27.78
C LEU A 96 -4.62 -6.80 -27.01
N THR A 97 -4.30 -5.91 -26.06
CA THR A 97 -5.31 -5.11 -25.37
C THR A 97 -5.79 -3.96 -26.28
N LYS A 98 -7.00 -3.45 -26.04
CA LYS A 98 -7.54 -2.28 -26.76
C LYS A 98 -6.63 -1.05 -26.64
N LEU A 99 -5.88 -0.94 -25.54
CA LEU A 99 -4.90 0.12 -25.33
C LEU A 99 -3.71 -0.08 -26.27
N GLN A 100 -3.12 -1.28 -26.28
CA GLN A 100 -1.99 -1.62 -27.15
C GLN A 100 -2.34 -1.41 -28.62
N GLU A 101 -3.50 -1.89 -29.09
CA GLU A 101 -3.95 -1.70 -30.49
C GLU A 101 -3.98 -0.23 -30.90
N ARG A 102 -4.47 0.65 -30.02
CA ARG A 102 -4.54 2.09 -30.30
C ARG A 102 -3.18 2.75 -30.25
N LEU A 103 -2.33 2.35 -29.30
CA LEU A 103 -0.97 2.87 -29.18
C LEU A 103 -0.11 2.46 -30.37
N LEU A 104 -0.18 1.20 -30.82
CA LEU A 104 0.54 0.72 -32.00
C LEU A 104 0.13 1.50 -33.26
N LYS A 105 -1.18 1.71 -33.46
CA LYS A 105 -1.68 2.54 -34.58
C LYS A 105 -1.20 3.99 -34.52
N LYS A 106 -1.02 4.55 -33.31
CA LYS A 106 -0.64 5.96 -33.12
C LYS A 106 0.88 6.19 -33.15
N LEU A 107 1.66 5.25 -32.62
CA LEU A 107 3.11 5.40 -32.39
C LEU A 107 3.95 4.90 -33.57
N GLY A 108 3.35 4.14 -34.50
CA GLY A 108 4.00 3.71 -35.73
C GLY A 108 4.67 2.34 -35.64
N PRO A 109 5.50 1.97 -36.64
CA PRO A 109 6.02 0.61 -36.81
C PRO A 109 7.06 0.19 -35.77
N ASN A 110 7.75 1.14 -35.14
CA ASN A 110 8.76 0.86 -34.10
C ASN A 110 8.16 0.69 -32.69
N ALA A 111 6.84 0.51 -32.62
CA ALA A 111 6.12 0.31 -31.38
C ALA A 111 5.94 -1.20 -31.13
N TYR A 112 6.38 -1.67 -29.97
CA TYR A 112 6.35 -3.07 -29.59
C TYR A 112 5.55 -3.26 -28.28
N PRO A 113 4.51 -4.11 -28.27
CA PRO A 113 3.69 -4.32 -27.08
C PRO A 113 4.37 -5.30 -26.12
N PHE A 114 4.10 -5.15 -24.82
CA PHE A 114 4.49 -6.11 -23.79
C PHE A 114 3.37 -6.29 -22.76
N THR A 115 3.34 -7.45 -22.11
CA THR A 115 2.36 -7.74 -21.05
C THR A 115 3.00 -8.56 -19.94
N PHE A 116 2.92 -8.10 -18.69
CA PHE A 116 3.42 -8.86 -17.53
C PHE A 116 2.28 -9.21 -16.56
N THR A 117 2.38 -10.35 -15.90
CA THR A 117 1.43 -10.79 -14.87
C THR A 117 2.13 -10.95 -13.53
N ILE A 118 1.78 -10.12 -12.54
CA ILE A 118 2.28 -10.26 -11.17
C ILE A 118 1.58 -11.46 -10.51
N GLN A 119 2.35 -12.27 -9.78
CA GLN A 119 1.80 -13.39 -9.01
C GLN A 119 0.93 -12.88 -7.85
N PRO A 120 -0.24 -13.50 -7.57
CA PRO A 120 -1.10 -13.08 -6.46
C PRO A 120 -0.40 -13.08 -5.09
N SER A 121 0.55 -14.00 -4.88
CA SER A 121 1.37 -14.11 -3.66
C SER A 121 2.34 -12.94 -3.43
N ALA A 122 2.61 -12.12 -4.43
CA ALA A 122 3.50 -10.96 -4.28
C ALA A 122 2.87 -9.91 -3.35
N PRO A 123 3.64 -9.19 -2.51
CA PRO A 123 3.07 -8.25 -1.54
C PRO A 123 2.38 -7.04 -2.17
N ALA A 124 1.44 -6.43 -1.45
CA ALA A 124 0.91 -5.12 -1.82
C ALA A 124 1.97 -4.01 -1.65
N SER A 125 1.82 -2.90 -2.39
CA SER A 125 2.70 -1.74 -2.27
C SER A 125 2.38 -0.96 -0.99
N ILE A 126 3.15 -1.20 0.06
CA ILE A 126 3.00 -0.60 1.39
C ILE A 126 4.36 -0.02 1.79
N THR A 127 4.35 1.19 2.34
CA THR A 127 5.54 1.86 2.87
C THR A 127 5.33 2.22 4.33
N LEU A 128 6.42 2.31 5.08
CA LEU A 128 6.43 2.76 6.46
C LEU A 128 6.79 4.22 6.51
N GLN A 129 6.02 4.97 7.27
CA GLN A 129 6.28 6.37 7.51
C GLN A 129 7.59 6.53 8.28
N GLN A 130 8.51 7.30 7.69
CA GLN A 130 9.77 7.68 8.30
C GLN A 130 9.56 8.64 9.48
N GLY A 131 10.55 8.70 10.36
CA GLY A 131 10.65 9.78 11.35
C GLY A 131 10.83 11.14 10.67
N ALA A 132 10.49 12.23 11.36
CA ALA A 132 10.65 13.58 10.81
C ALA A 132 12.11 13.93 10.48
N ASP A 133 13.06 13.29 11.19
CA ASP A 133 14.49 13.52 11.05
C ASP A 133 15.18 12.51 10.11
N GLU A 134 14.42 11.59 9.50
CA GLU A 134 14.97 10.58 8.58
C GLU A 134 14.82 11.07 7.13
N GLU A 135 15.94 11.15 6.42
CA GLU A 135 15.98 11.48 4.99
C GLU A 135 16.09 10.20 4.12
N GLY A 136 15.79 10.35 2.82
CA GLY A 136 15.87 9.26 1.84
C GLY A 136 14.57 8.51 1.60
N ASP A 137 14.64 7.42 0.82
CA ASP A 137 13.46 6.64 0.46
C ASP A 137 12.87 5.86 1.65
N PRO A 138 11.53 5.81 1.79
CA PRO A 138 10.89 5.10 2.88
C PRO A 138 11.07 3.57 2.76
N CYS A 139 11.18 2.94 3.92
CA CYS A 139 11.17 1.48 4.05
C CYS A 139 9.82 0.92 3.54
N GLY A 140 9.85 -0.12 2.72
CA GLY A 140 8.63 -0.72 2.19
C GLY A 140 8.78 -1.47 0.87
N VAL A 141 7.63 -1.88 0.36
CA VAL A 141 7.49 -2.64 -0.88
C VAL A 141 7.27 -1.68 -2.04
N GLN A 142 8.18 -1.71 -3.01
CA GLN A 142 8.13 -0.91 -4.23
C GLN A 142 8.11 -1.81 -5.46
N TYR A 143 7.35 -1.40 -6.49
CA TYR A 143 7.31 -2.08 -7.78
C TYR A 143 7.78 -1.16 -8.89
N PHE A 144 8.53 -1.72 -9.83
CA PHE A 144 9.04 -1.02 -11.00
C PHE A 144 8.85 -1.84 -12.26
N VAL A 145 8.42 -1.17 -13.33
CA VAL A 145 8.59 -1.66 -14.70
C VAL A 145 9.90 -1.08 -15.22
N LYS A 146 10.84 -1.96 -15.56
CA LYS A 146 12.16 -1.62 -16.05
C LYS A 146 12.31 -2.13 -17.48
N ILE A 147 12.61 -1.24 -18.41
CA ILE A 147 12.94 -1.58 -19.79
C ILE A 147 14.41 -1.26 -20.01
N PHE A 148 15.19 -2.20 -20.53
CA PHE A 148 16.60 -1.99 -20.78
C PHE A 148 17.07 -2.72 -22.03
N THR A 149 18.21 -2.26 -22.55
CA THR A 149 18.91 -2.89 -23.67
C THR A 149 20.12 -3.63 -23.13
N GLY A 150 20.33 -4.87 -23.55
CA GLY A 150 21.44 -5.73 -23.11
C GLY A 150 21.59 -6.95 -24.01
N GLU A 151 22.51 -7.85 -23.71
CA GLU A 151 22.67 -9.10 -24.49
C GLU A 151 21.77 -10.24 -23.97
N SER A 152 21.51 -10.22 -22.65
CA SER A 152 20.76 -11.23 -21.90
C SER A 152 19.78 -10.57 -20.91
N GLU A 153 18.80 -11.35 -20.45
CA GLU A 153 17.82 -10.96 -19.43
C GLU A 153 18.46 -10.66 -18.07
N SER A 154 19.60 -11.29 -17.76
CA SER A 154 20.33 -11.12 -16.51
C SER A 154 21.41 -10.04 -16.57
N ASP A 155 21.50 -9.31 -17.68
CA ASP A 155 22.61 -8.40 -17.94
C ASP A 155 22.53 -7.13 -17.09
N ARG A 156 23.70 -6.59 -16.74
CA ARG A 156 23.78 -5.37 -15.92
C ARG A 156 23.43 -4.16 -16.80
N SER A 157 22.16 -3.81 -16.78
CA SER A 157 21.61 -2.69 -17.55
C SER A 157 22.36 -1.37 -17.35
N HIS A 158 22.71 -0.68 -18.44
CA HIS A 158 23.32 0.65 -18.39
C HIS A 158 22.26 1.73 -18.11
N ARG A 159 22.48 2.58 -17.08
CA ARG A 159 21.49 3.60 -16.65
C ARG A 159 20.99 4.48 -17.81
N ARG A 160 21.90 4.87 -18.72
CA ARG A 160 21.60 5.73 -19.89
C ARG A 160 20.62 5.13 -20.91
N SER A 161 20.55 3.80 -21.02
CA SER A 161 19.67 3.07 -21.96
C SER A 161 18.50 2.36 -21.24
N THR A 162 18.29 2.67 -19.96
CA THR A 162 17.28 2.03 -19.13
C THR A 162 16.15 3.00 -18.80
N VAL A 163 14.91 2.52 -18.90
CA VAL A 163 13.71 3.22 -18.44
C VAL A 163 13.17 2.49 -17.22
N THR A 164 13.01 3.20 -16.10
CA THR A 164 12.39 2.64 -14.90
C THR A 164 11.17 3.46 -14.52
N LEU A 165 9.99 2.84 -14.46
CA LEU A 165 8.73 3.48 -14.07
C LEU A 165 8.13 2.75 -12.86
N GLY A 166 7.94 3.48 -11.76
CA GLY A 166 7.31 2.90 -10.56
C GLY A 166 5.83 2.61 -10.79
N ILE A 167 5.36 1.47 -10.31
CA ILE A 167 3.95 1.05 -10.30
C ILE A 167 3.53 0.63 -8.89
N ARG A 168 2.24 0.38 -8.66
CA ARG A 168 1.72 -0.10 -7.38
C ARG A 168 0.81 -1.30 -7.59
N LYS A 169 0.93 -2.28 -6.70
CA LYS A 169 -0.04 -3.35 -6.49
C LYS A 169 -0.97 -2.92 -5.36
N VAL A 170 -2.24 -2.67 -5.67
CA VAL A 170 -3.24 -2.16 -4.71
C VAL A 170 -4.37 -3.16 -4.52
N GLN A 171 -4.91 -3.24 -3.31
CA GLN A 171 -6.09 -4.03 -2.99
C GLN A 171 -7.27 -3.10 -2.69
N TYR A 172 -8.45 -3.43 -3.22
CA TYR A 172 -9.68 -2.71 -2.93
C TYR A 172 -10.63 -3.56 -2.08
N ALA A 173 -11.52 -2.87 -1.36
CA ALA A 173 -12.55 -3.48 -0.56
C ALA A 173 -13.34 -4.55 -1.34
N PRO A 174 -13.53 -5.77 -0.80
CA PRO A 174 -14.45 -6.74 -1.38
C PRO A 174 -15.88 -6.20 -1.43
N THR A 175 -16.68 -6.69 -2.39
CA THR A 175 -18.06 -6.23 -2.58
C THR A 175 -19.01 -6.77 -1.50
N LYS A 176 -18.70 -7.93 -0.91
CA LYS A 176 -19.51 -8.53 0.15
C LYS A 176 -19.06 -7.96 1.49
N GLN A 177 -19.98 -7.31 2.20
CA GLN A 177 -19.80 -7.01 3.61
C GLN A 177 -19.92 -8.31 4.40
N GLY A 178 -19.00 -8.57 5.33
CA GLY A 178 -19.12 -9.71 6.23
C GLY A 178 -19.86 -9.35 7.52
N ALA A 179 -19.88 -10.29 8.46
CA ALA A 179 -20.65 -10.17 9.70
C ALA A 179 -20.07 -9.11 10.63
N GLN A 180 -20.97 -8.44 11.36
CA GLN A 180 -20.63 -7.46 12.39
C GLN A 180 -19.72 -8.09 13.46
N PRO A 181 -18.49 -7.56 13.68
CA PRO A 181 -17.61 -8.03 14.74
C PRO A 181 -18.22 -7.77 16.12
N CYS A 182 -18.25 -8.80 16.96
CA CYS A 182 -18.73 -8.73 18.34
C CYS A 182 -17.83 -9.57 19.26
N THR A 183 -17.57 -9.08 20.46
CA THR A 183 -16.83 -9.80 21.49
C THR A 183 -17.36 -9.44 22.87
N VAL A 184 -17.36 -10.42 23.78
CA VAL A 184 -17.76 -10.25 25.16
C VAL A 184 -16.61 -10.70 26.05
N VAL A 185 -16.15 -9.80 26.91
CA VAL A 185 -15.10 -10.06 27.89
C VAL A 185 -15.72 -10.00 29.28
N ARG A 186 -15.66 -11.11 30.00
CA ARG A 186 -16.02 -11.20 31.42
C ARG A 186 -14.75 -11.26 32.24
N LYS A 187 -14.66 -10.42 33.27
CA LYS A 187 -13.51 -10.39 34.18
C LYS A 187 -13.96 -10.51 35.62
N ASP A 188 -13.45 -11.56 36.26
CA ASP A 188 -13.50 -11.73 37.71
C ASP A 188 -12.34 -11.03 38.39
N PHE A 189 -12.55 -10.60 39.62
CA PHE A 189 -11.52 -9.94 40.42
C PHE A 189 -11.18 -10.80 41.64
N MET A 190 -9.89 -11.05 41.84
CA MET A 190 -9.44 -11.71 43.07
C MET A 190 -9.94 -10.92 44.29
N LEU A 191 -10.51 -11.64 45.26
CA LEU A 191 -11.06 -11.10 46.52
C LEU A 191 -12.30 -10.20 46.39
N SER A 192 -12.96 -10.15 45.22
CA SER A 192 -14.21 -9.40 45.05
C SER A 192 -15.27 -10.28 44.38
N PRO A 193 -16.41 -10.54 45.03
CA PRO A 193 -17.47 -11.33 44.40
C PRO A 193 -18.08 -10.54 43.24
N GLY A 194 -18.48 -11.27 42.20
CA GLY A 194 -19.11 -10.74 40.99
C GLY A 194 -18.14 -10.45 39.85
N GLU A 195 -18.70 -10.26 38.66
CA GLU A 195 -17.96 -10.10 37.42
C GLU A 195 -18.23 -8.74 36.76
N LEU A 196 -17.25 -8.23 36.02
CA LEU A 196 -17.46 -7.11 35.11
C LEU A 196 -17.52 -7.64 33.68
N GLU A 197 -18.66 -7.44 33.03
CA GLU A 197 -18.89 -7.80 31.64
C GLU A 197 -18.74 -6.56 30.74
N LEU A 198 -17.91 -6.69 29.71
CA LEU A 198 -17.70 -5.72 28.63
C LEU A 198 -18.04 -6.40 27.31
N GLU A 199 -19.16 -5.99 26.72
CA GLU A 199 -19.55 -6.35 25.36
C GLU A 199 -19.21 -5.19 24.41
N VAL A 200 -18.52 -5.51 23.32
CA VAL A 200 -18.17 -4.54 22.28
C VAL A 200 -18.63 -5.06 20.93
N THR A 201 -19.23 -4.18 20.13
CA THR A 201 -19.72 -4.51 18.79
C THR A 201 -19.42 -3.36 17.83
N LEU A 202 -18.94 -3.67 16.62
CA LEU A 202 -18.68 -2.67 15.57
C LEU A 202 -19.82 -2.61 14.58
N ASP A 203 -20.27 -1.43 14.14
CA ASP A 203 -21.40 -1.32 13.20
C ASP A 203 -21.19 -2.05 11.85
N LYS A 204 -19.93 -2.22 11.42
CA LYS A 204 -19.55 -2.95 10.20
C LYS A 204 -18.25 -3.73 10.42
N GLN A 205 -18.00 -4.71 9.54
CA GLN A 205 -16.70 -5.37 9.47
C GLN A 205 -15.69 -4.61 8.60
N LEU A 206 -16.20 -3.98 7.53
CA LEU A 206 -15.40 -3.29 6.53
C LEU A 206 -15.73 -1.80 6.54
N TYR A 207 -14.69 -0.98 6.64
CA TYR A 207 -14.76 0.47 6.58
C TYR A 207 -13.89 0.99 5.45
N HIS A 208 -14.33 2.12 4.88
CA HIS A 208 -13.53 2.87 3.94
C HIS A 208 -12.65 3.91 4.64
N HIS A 209 -11.53 4.27 4.01
CA HIS A 209 -10.70 5.37 4.49
C HIS A 209 -11.53 6.66 4.60
N GLY A 210 -11.43 7.35 5.74
CA GLY A 210 -12.22 8.54 6.06
C GLY A 210 -13.63 8.26 6.61
N GLU A 211 -14.06 7.00 6.68
CA GLU A 211 -15.35 6.62 7.29
C GLU A 211 -15.26 6.62 8.82
N ARG A 212 -16.39 6.93 9.48
CA ARG A 212 -16.52 6.83 10.95
C ARG A 212 -16.81 5.38 11.35
N ILE A 213 -16.06 4.89 12.31
CA ILE A 213 -16.23 3.57 12.93
C ILE A 213 -17.12 3.73 14.15
N GLY A 214 -18.32 3.13 14.14
CA GLY A 214 -19.23 3.08 15.27
C GLY A 214 -18.91 1.91 16.19
N VAL A 215 -18.47 2.21 17.41
CA VAL A 215 -18.13 1.23 18.45
C VAL A 215 -19.21 1.24 19.52
N ASN A 216 -20.07 0.21 19.49
CA ASN A 216 -21.08 -0.02 20.52
C ASN A 216 -20.43 -0.70 21.72
N ILE A 217 -20.61 -0.13 22.90
CA ILE A 217 -20.03 -0.59 24.16
C ILE A 217 -21.17 -0.80 25.15
N CYS A 218 -21.33 -2.04 25.61
CA CYS A 218 -22.28 -2.42 26.66
C CYS A 218 -21.50 -2.96 27.86
N ILE A 219 -21.68 -2.33 29.01
CA ILE A 219 -20.98 -2.67 30.25
C ILE A 219 -22.03 -3.09 31.27
N ARG A 220 -21.86 -4.29 31.84
CA ARG A 220 -22.67 -4.75 32.97
C ARG A 220 -21.75 -4.96 34.16
N ASN A 221 -21.85 -4.08 35.15
CA ASN A 221 -20.98 -4.13 36.32
C ASN A 221 -21.67 -4.87 37.46
N ASN A 222 -21.53 -6.20 37.49
CA ASN A 222 -21.98 -7.02 38.61
C ASN A 222 -20.86 -7.22 39.67
N SER A 223 -19.74 -6.50 39.54
CA SER A 223 -18.60 -6.54 40.46
C SER A 223 -18.68 -5.44 41.53
N ASN A 224 -17.81 -5.49 42.53
CA ASN A 224 -17.64 -4.38 43.50
C ASN A 224 -16.59 -3.34 43.06
N LYS A 225 -16.16 -3.34 41.80
CA LYS A 225 -15.22 -2.34 41.25
C LYS A 225 -15.98 -1.18 40.61
N VAL A 226 -15.30 -0.05 40.49
CA VAL A 226 -15.85 1.18 39.89
C VAL A 226 -15.13 1.46 38.57
N VAL A 227 -15.87 1.56 37.46
CA VAL A 227 -15.31 1.97 36.17
C VAL A 227 -15.26 3.48 36.10
N LYS A 228 -14.06 4.07 36.12
CA LYS A 228 -13.87 5.53 36.17
C LYS A 228 -13.86 6.19 34.79
N LYS A 229 -13.40 5.47 33.77
CA LYS A 229 -13.15 6.02 32.42
C LYS A 229 -13.21 4.93 31.38
N ILE A 230 -13.66 5.31 30.18
CA ILE A 230 -13.72 4.46 29.00
C ILE A 230 -12.80 5.06 27.93
N LYS A 231 -11.96 4.24 27.33
CA LYS A 231 -11.10 4.62 26.20
C LYS A 231 -11.31 3.65 25.05
N ALA A 232 -11.62 4.17 23.88
CA ALA A 232 -11.65 3.41 22.64
C ALA A 232 -10.52 3.88 21.73
N MET A 233 -9.82 2.96 21.08
CA MET A 233 -8.71 3.28 20.19
C MET A 233 -8.69 2.37 18.98
N VAL A 234 -8.26 2.89 17.83
CA VAL A 234 -7.97 2.10 16.63
C VAL A 234 -6.47 1.83 16.61
N GLN A 235 -6.10 0.56 16.54
CA GLN A 235 -4.72 0.10 16.42
C GLN A 235 -4.47 -0.44 15.02
N GLN A 236 -3.43 0.07 14.38
CA GLN A 236 -2.84 -0.51 13.17
C GLN A 236 -1.74 -1.49 13.61
N GLY A 237 -1.97 -2.78 13.41
CA GLY A 237 -0.97 -3.82 13.55
C GLY A 237 -0.19 -3.94 12.25
N VAL A 238 1.13 -3.93 12.34
CA VAL A 238 2.01 -4.08 11.19
C VAL A 238 2.99 -5.20 11.48
N ASP A 239 3.08 -6.14 10.55
CA ASP A 239 4.01 -7.27 10.60
C ASP A 239 4.92 -7.23 9.37
N VAL A 240 6.20 -6.95 9.60
CA VAL A 240 7.24 -6.97 8.56
C VAL A 240 7.84 -8.37 8.50
N VAL A 241 7.33 -9.20 7.58
CA VAL A 241 7.61 -10.64 7.48
C VAL A 241 8.93 -10.94 6.74
N LEU A 242 9.93 -10.11 6.97
CA LEU A 242 11.30 -10.31 6.50
C LEU A 242 12.30 -10.49 7.66
N PHE A 243 11.92 -10.08 8.86
CA PHE A 243 12.77 -10.08 10.05
C PHE A 243 12.04 -10.71 11.23
N GLN A 244 12.77 -11.41 12.09
CA GLN A 244 12.20 -12.15 13.24
C GLN A 244 11.54 -11.26 14.30
N ASN A 245 11.73 -9.93 14.25
CA ASN A 245 11.18 -8.94 15.20
C ASN A 245 10.43 -7.78 14.51
N GLY A 246 9.76 -8.05 13.38
CA GLY A 246 9.10 -7.03 12.55
C GLY A 246 7.70 -6.58 12.99
N GLN A 247 7.22 -6.97 14.16
CA GLN A 247 5.83 -6.76 14.59
C GLN A 247 5.68 -5.56 15.52
N TYR A 248 4.79 -4.64 15.17
CA TYR A 248 4.46 -3.49 16.01
C TYR A 248 3.00 -3.07 15.85
N ARG A 249 2.49 -2.35 16.86
CA ARG A 249 1.12 -1.82 16.89
C ARG A 249 1.14 -0.32 17.14
N ASN A 250 0.55 0.43 16.22
CA ASN A 250 0.42 1.88 16.32
C ASN A 250 -1.03 2.27 16.57
N THR A 251 -1.28 3.09 17.60
CA THR A 251 -2.61 3.66 17.81
C THR A 251 -2.82 4.79 16.81
N VAL A 252 -3.75 4.65 15.86
CA VAL A 252 -4.02 5.62 14.78
C VAL A 252 -5.26 6.49 15.03
N ALA A 253 -6.12 6.12 15.96
CA ALA A 253 -7.19 6.98 16.47
C ALA A 253 -7.45 6.64 17.93
N THR A 254 -7.83 7.62 18.74
CA THR A 254 -8.17 7.40 20.15
C THR A 254 -9.26 8.36 20.56
N MET A 255 -10.16 7.89 21.41
CA MET A 255 -11.18 8.70 22.06
C MET A 255 -11.37 8.22 23.48
N GLU A 256 -11.48 9.17 24.40
CA GLU A 256 -11.64 8.92 25.82
C GLU A 256 -12.89 9.66 26.31
N THR A 257 -13.67 9.01 27.18
CA THR A 257 -14.88 9.60 27.73
C THR A 257 -15.08 9.20 29.19
N SER A 258 -15.57 10.16 29.98
CA SER A 258 -16.03 9.98 31.37
C SER A 258 -17.55 10.16 31.50
N GLU A 259 -18.25 10.45 30.41
CA GLU A 259 -19.70 10.58 30.42
C GLU A 259 -20.34 9.19 30.61
N GLY A 260 -21.19 9.07 31.63
CA GLY A 260 -21.73 7.80 32.13
C GLY A 260 -20.82 7.13 33.18
N CYS A 261 -19.66 7.72 33.50
CA CYS A 261 -18.77 7.27 34.56
C CYS A 261 -18.85 8.22 35.79
N PRO A 262 -18.56 7.72 37.01
CA PRO A 262 -18.18 6.35 37.33
C PRO A 262 -19.35 5.36 37.22
N ILE A 263 -19.12 4.19 36.63
CA ILE A 263 -20.10 3.09 36.63
C ILE A 263 -19.96 2.36 37.96
N GLN A 264 -20.98 2.47 38.81
CA GLN A 264 -21.00 1.89 40.14
C GLN A 264 -21.27 0.37 40.11
N PRO A 265 -20.92 -0.36 41.18
CA PRO A 265 -21.37 -1.74 41.38
C PRO A 265 -22.89 -1.88 41.19
N GLY A 266 -23.32 -2.92 40.47
CA GLY A 266 -24.73 -3.20 40.15
C GLY A 266 -25.31 -2.36 39.01
N SER A 267 -24.56 -1.42 38.43
CA SER A 267 -25.03 -0.57 37.33
C SER A 267 -24.61 -1.09 35.95
N SER A 268 -25.34 -0.66 34.91
CA SER A 268 -24.97 -0.93 33.52
C SER A 268 -24.89 0.37 32.71
N LEU A 269 -24.11 0.36 31.64
CA LEU A 269 -23.97 1.47 30.71
C LEU A 269 -23.98 0.94 29.28
N GLN A 270 -24.75 1.58 28.40
CA GLN A 270 -24.67 1.39 26.96
C GLN A 270 -24.26 2.71 26.31
N LYS A 271 -23.25 2.67 25.44
CA LYS A 271 -22.71 3.86 24.80
C LYS A 271 -22.17 3.54 23.42
N VAL A 272 -22.31 4.48 22.49
CA VAL A 272 -21.70 4.40 21.16
C VAL A 272 -20.58 5.44 21.07
N MET A 273 -19.40 5.00 20.63
CA MET A 273 -18.23 5.84 20.39
C MET A 273 -17.87 5.84 18.91
N TYR A 274 -17.65 7.01 18.32
CA TYR A 274 -17.22 7.14 16.93
C TYR A 274 -15.73 7.46 16.83
N LEU A 275 -14.98 6.66 16.09
CA LEU A 275 -13.56 6.85 15.79
C LEU A 275 -13.38 7.05 14.29
N MET A 276 -12.39 7.84 13.88
CA MET A 276 -12.07 8.05 12.47
C MET A 276 -10.55 7.98 12.27
N PRO A 277 -10.01 6.85 11.78
CA PRO A 277 -8.58 6.73 11.51
C PRO A 277 -8.23 7.47 10.22
N VAL A 278 -7.51 8.58 10.33
CA VAL A 278 -7.05 9.40 9.19
C VAL A 278 -5.57 9.71 9.27
N ILE A 279 -4.91 9.82 8.12
CA ILE A 279 -3.48 10.15 8.06
C ILE A 279 -3.19 11.57 8.58
N SER A 280 -4.12 12.51 8.42
CA SER A 280 -3.93 13.91 8.86
C SER A 280 -3.65 14.03 10.36
N SER A 281 -4.25 13.16 11.19
CA SER A 281 -4.01 13.11 12.64
C SER A 281 -2.79 12.29 13.04
N ASN A 282 -2.10 11.69 12.07
CA ASN A 282 -1.00 10.74 12.27
C ASN A 282 0.26 11.11 11.48
N LYS A 283 0.31 12.33 10.92
CA LYS A 283 1.50 12.85 10.26
C LYS A 283 2.68 12.88 11.25
N PHE A 284 3.89 12.74 10.71
CA PHE A 284 5.17 12.74 11.44
C PHE A 284 5.35 11.64 12.50
N ARG A 285 4.54 10.58 12.48
CA ARG A 285 4.69 9.43 13.37
C ARG A 285 5.40 8.29 12.66
N ARG A 286 6.57 7.93 13.19
CA ARG A 286 7.40 6.85 12.68
C ARG A 286 6.69 5.50 12.78
N GLY A 287 6.85 4.67 11.75
CA GLY A 287 6.39 3.29 11.73
C GLY A 287 4.90 3.11 11.43
N ILE A 288 4.16 4.16 11.07
CA ILE A 288 2.79 3.98 10.57
C ILE A 288 2.86 3.42 9.15
N ALA A 289 2.13 2.35 8.87
CA ALA A 289 2.05 1.81 7.51
C ALA A 289 1.12 2.68 6.65
N LEU A 290 1.62 3.08 5.49
CA LEU A 290 0.95 3.90 4.49
C LEU A 290 0.80 3.12 3.19
N GLU A 291 -0.18 3.50 2.38
CA GLU A 291 -0.21 3.02 1.00
C GLU A 291 1.02 3.52 0.26
N GLY A 292 1.59 2.66 -0.60
CA GLY A 292 2.79 3.00 -1.36
C GLY A 292 2.62 4.31 -2.12
N GLN A 293 3.62 5.18 -2.05
CA GLN A 293 3.57 6.53 -2.60
C GLN A 293 4.39 6.63 -3.89
N PHE A 294 3.91 7.41 -4.85
CA PHE A 294 4.72 7.85 -5.99
C PHE A 294 5.22 9.27 -5.73
N LYS A 295 6.42 9.42 -5.15
CA LYS A 295 7.05 10.71 -4.78
C LYS A 295 6.19 11.57 -3.83
N HIS A 296 6.60 11.77 -2.57
CA HIS A 296 6.14 12.76 -1.56
C HIS A 296 4.67 13.26 -1.52
N VAL A 297 3.71 12.65 -2.22
CA VAL A 297 2.29 12.99 -2.13
C VAL A 297 1.71 12.28 -0.92
N ASP A 298 1.00 13.02 -0.07
CA ASP A 298 0.30 12.52 1.11
C ASP A 298 -0.53 11.27 0.77
N GLY A 299 -0.04 10.08 1.16
CA GLY A 299 -0.76 8.83 1.03
C GLY A 299 -1.78 8.62 2.16
N ASN A 300 -2.76 7.74 1.94
CA ASN A 300 -3.63 7.27 3.02
C ASN A 300 -2.88 6.28 3.93
N LEU A 301 -3.48 5.99 5.09
CA LEU A 301 -3.09 4.82 5.89
C LEU A 301 -3.16 3.57 5.01
N ALA A 302 -2.25 2.61 5.22
CA ALA A 302 -2.25 1.38 4.46
C ALA A 302 -3.59 0.64 4.59
N SER A 303 -4.13 0.17 3.47
CA SER A 303 -5.28 -0.73 3.50
C SER A 303 -4.91 -2.06 4.18
N THR A 304 -5.90 -2.72 4.80
CA THR A 304 -5.74 -4.04 5.42
C THR A 304 -5.27 -5.04 4.37
N THR A 305 -4.20 -5.78 4.67
CA THR A 305 -3.66 -6.80 3.76
C THR A 305 -4.57 -8.03 3.79
N LEU A 306 -5.24 -8.29 2.67
CA LEU A 306 -6.01 -9.50 2.49
C LEU A 306 -5.12 -10.60 1.91
N LEU A 307 -5.03 -11.74 2.62
CA LEU A 307 -4.29 -12.91 2.17
C LEU A 307 -5.25 -13.92 1.53
N ALA A 308 -4.86 -14.51 0.41
CA ALA A 308 -5.63 -15.58 -0.23
C ALA A 308 -5.72 -16.83 0.66
N ASN A 309 -4.66 -17.13 1.41
CA ASN A 309 -4.65 -18.15 2.44
C ASN A 309 -4.04 -17.58 3.75
N PRO A 310 -4.80 -17.49 4.86
CA PRO A 310 -4.30 -16.96 6.12
C PRO A 310 -3.23 -17.83 6.80
N GLU A 311 -3.11 -19.11 6.43
CA GLU A 311 -2.09 -20.02 6.96
C GLU A 311 -0.76 -19.96 6.19
N GLN A 312 -0.71 -19.19 5.10
CA GLN A 312 0.48 -19.07 4.28
C GLN A 312 1.56 -18.31 5.05
N ARG A 313 2.47 -19.06 5.68
CA ARG A 313 3.60 -18.52 6.45
C ARG A 313 4.72 -17.90 5.61
N ASP A 314 4.65 -18.06 4.28
CA ASP A 314 5.65 -17.58 3.32
C ASP A 314 5.28 -16.24 2.68
N ALA A 315 4.39 -15.46 3.30
CA ALA A 315 4.09 -14.12 2.81
C ALA A 315 5.31 -13.21 3.03
N PHE A 316 5.89 -12.67 1.96
CA PHE A 316 7.00 -11.70 2.03
C PHE A 316 6.45 -10.27 1.95
N GLY A 317 6.95 -9.35 2.78
CA GLY A 317 6.60 -7.92 2.73
C GLY A 317 6.03 -7.38 4.04
N ILE A 318 5.02 -6.51 3.93
CA ILE A 318 4.35 -5.88 5.08
C ILE A 318 2.88 -6.33 5.13
N ILE A 319 2.48 -6.93 6.24
CA ILE A 319 1.08 -7.28 6.52
C ILE A 319 0.51 -6.23 7.45
N VAL A 320 -0.59 -5.60 7.04
CA VAL A 320 -1.28 -4.57 7.82
C VAL A 320 -2.63 -5.11 8.26
N SER A 321 -2.92 -4.98 9.56
CA SER A 321 -4.17 -5.34 10.20
C SER A 321 -4.70 -4.20 11.06
N TYR A 322 -6.00 -4.17 11.29
CA TYR A 322 -6.62 -3.16 12.14
C TYR A 322 -7.49 -3.80 13.21
N ALA A 323 -7.45 -3.22 14.40
CA ALA A 323 -8.33 -3.60 15.49
C ALA A 323 -8.82 -2.38 16.27
N VAL A 324 -10.08 -2.42 16.72
CA VAL A 324 -10.59 -1.52 17.74
C VAL A 324 -10.30 -2.15 19.10
N LYS A 325 -9.68 -1.38 19.99
CA LYS A 325 -9.44 -1.76 21.38
C LYS A 325 -10.20 -0.82 22.32
N VAL A 326 -11.09 -1.39 23.13
CA VAL A 326 -11.81 -0.68 24.18
C VAL A 326 -11.19 -1.05 25.53
N LYS A 327 -10.92 -0.05 26.36
CA LYS A 327 -10.37 -0.19 27.71
C LYS A 327 -11.27 0.47 28.74
N LEU A 328 -11.57 -0.26 29.80
CA LEU A 328 -12.23 0.23 31.01
C LEU A 328 -11.18 0.40 32.10
N PHE A 329 -11.10 1.60 32.67
CA PHE A 329 -10.18 1.91 33.76
C PHE A 329 -10.87 1.80 35.12
N LEU A 330 -10.34 0.94 35.99
CA LEU A 330 -10.93 0.64 37.30
C LEU A 330 -10.23 1.38 38.47
N GLY A 331 -9.39 2.38 38.17
CA GLY A 331 -8.56 3.09 39.13
C GLY A 331 -7.22 2.41 39.43
N ALA A 332 -6.39 3.04 40.28
CA ALA A 332 -4.98 2.69 40.47
C ALA A 332 -4.71 1.24 40.92
N LEU A 333 -5.62 0.64 41.69
CA LEU A 333 -5.49 -0.73 42.21
C LEU A 333 -6.46 -1.72 41.54
N GLY A 334 -7.32 -1.25 40.64
CA GLY A 334 -8.36 -2.06 40.01
C GLY A 334 -7.92 -2.73 38.71
N GLY A 335 -6.81 -2.29 38.13
CA GLY A 335 -6.35 -2.72 36.80
C GLY A 335 -7.25 -2.20 35.67
N GLU A 336 -7.15 -2.85 34.51
CA GLU A 336 -7.98 -2.56 33.33
C GLU A 336 -8.73 -3.81 32.85
N VAL A 337 -9.86 -3.58 32.18
CA VAL A 337 -10.54 -4.59 31.35
C VAL A 337 -10.47 -4.10 29.92
N SER A 338 -10.08 -4.97 28.99
CA SER A 338 -10.00 -4.59 27.59
C SER A 338 -10.59 -5.64 26.67
N ALA A 339 -11.27 -5.16 25.64
CA ALA A 339 -11.76 -5.96 24.52
C ALA A 339 -11.12 -5.46 23.23
N GLU A 340 -10.82 -6.38 22.31
CA GLU A 340 -10.21 -6.08 21.01
C GLU A 340 -11.02 -6.76 19.89
N LEU A 341 -11.34 -6.02 18.85
CA LEU A 341 -12.12 -6.48 17.69
C LEU A 341 -11.40 -6.16 16.39
N PRO A 342 -11.08 -7.16 15.56
CA PRO A 342 -10.49 -6.91 14.25
C PRO A 342 -11.54 -6.34 13.29
N PHE A 343 -11.08 -5.50 12.37
CA PHE A 343 -11.88 -4.99 11.26
C PHE A 343 -11.01 -4.77 10.02
N VAL A 344 -11.66 -4.56 8.88
CA VAL A 344 -11.02 -4.33 7.58
C VAL A 344 -11.15 -2.87 7.22
N LEU A 345 -10.02 -2.18 7.03
CA LEU A 345 -9.94 -0.82 6.50
C LEU A 345 -9.38 -0.85 5.08
N MET A 346 -10.14 -0.43 4.07
CA MET A 346 -9.68 -0.48 2.68
C MET A 346 -10.26 0.63 1.81
N ASN A 347 -9.53 0.98 0.75
CA ASN A 347 -10.08 1.86 -0.28
C ASN A 347 -11.32 1.25 -0.96
N PRO A 348 -12.34 2.06 -1.28
CA PRO A 348 -13.47 1.61 -2.08
C PRO A 348 -13.01 1.30 -3.50
N LYS A 349 -13.68 0.34 -4.16
CA LYS A 349 -13.46 0.10 -5.58
C LYS A 349 -13.76 1.39 -6.36
N PRO A 350 -12.86 1.84 -7.25
CA PRO A 350 -13.14 3.01 -8.08
C PRO A 350 -14.37 2.71 -8.95
N ASN A 351 -15.34 3.62 -8.92
CA ASN A 351 -16.58 3.44 -9.66
C ASN A 351 -16.28 3.40 -11.17
N THR A 352 -16.34 2.20 -11.75
CA THR A 352 -16.03 1.95 -13.17
C THR A 352 -17.00 2.66 -14.13
N LYS A 353 -18.10 3.22 -13.59
CA LYS A 353 -19.17 3.88 -14.35
C LYS A 353 -19.14 5.42 -14.32
N GLY A 354 -18.14 6.08 -13.73
CA GLY A 354 -18.21 7.56 -13.66
C GLY A 354 -16.96 8.36 -13.31
N ARG A 355 -15.80 7.74 -13.07
CA ARG A 355 -14.55 8.48 -12.84
C ARG A 355 -13.48 8.09 -13.86
N LEU A 356 -13.56 8.70 -15.04
CA LEU A 356 -12.35 9.37 -15.54
C LEU A 356 -11.94 10.32 -14.42
N MET A 357 -10.80 10.07 -13.77
CA MET A 357 -10.32 10.91 -12.67
C MET A 357 -10.45 12.39 -13.06
N GLN A 358 -11.35 13.07 -12.35
CA GLN A 358 -11.58 14.50 -12.45
C GLN A 358 -10.27 15.20 -12.08
N ALA A 359 -9.99 16.25 -12.85
CA ALA A 359 -8.72 16.94 -12.93
C ALA A 359 -8.12 17.28 -11.55
N ASP A 360 -6.88 16.86 -11.35
CA ASP A 360 -5.90 17.70 -10.72
C ASP A 360 -4.69 17.76 -11.66
N SER A 361 -4.33 18.99 -11.98
CA SER A 361 -3.21 19.40 -12.81
C SER A 361 -3.30 18.98 -14.28
N GLN A 362 -3.81 19.91 -15.06
CA GLN A 362 -3.25 20.30 -16.34
C GLN A 362 -1.72 20.46 -16.19
N ALA A 363 -0.99 19.35 -16.13
CA ALA A 363 0.43 19.29 -16.40
C ALA A 363 0.53 18.92 -17.87
N ASP A 364 0.53 19.98 -18.67
CA ASP A 364 1.11 20.12 -19.99
C ASP A 364 1.34 18.83 -20.78
N VAL A 365 0.56 18.72 -21.86
CA VAL A 365 1.17 18.25 -23.10
C VAL A 365 2.28 19.25 -23.42
N GLU A 366 3.46 19.09 -22.83
CA GLU A 366 4.64 19.83 -23.24
C GLU A 366 4.89 19.47 -24.70
N THR A 367 4.48 20.40 -25.55
CA THR A 367 4.98 20.59 -26.90
C THR A 367 6.47 20.33 -26.91
N PHE A 368 6.89 19.34 -27.70
CA PHE A 368 8.23 19.18 -28.27
C PHE A 368 9.24 20.27 -27.91
N ARG A 369 9.94 20.13 -26.78
CA ARG A 369 11.31 20.64 -26.59
C ARG A 369 12.10 19.67 -25.73
N GLN A 370 13.22 19.22 -26.28
CA GLN A 370 14.36 18.70 -25.52
C GLN A 370 14.76 19.79 -24.54
N ASP A 371 14.72 19.50 -23.23
CA ASP A 371 15.64 20.07 -22.24
C ASP A 371 15.45 19.35 -20.89
N THR A 372 16.27 18.32 -20.65
CA THR A 372 16.74 18.00 -19.30
C THR A 372 18.08 17.29 -19.44
N ILE A 373 19.12 18.10 -19.60
CA ILE A 373 20.50 17.69 -19.34
C ILE A 373 20.70 17.87 -17.85
N ASP A 374 20.91 16.77 -17.11
CA ASP A 374 21.54 16.83 -15.80
C ASP A 374 22.98 17.32 -16.01
N ARG A 375 23.20 18.61 -15.73
CA ARG A 375 24.52 19.21 -15.53
C ARG A 375 24.58 19.64 -14.07
N ASP A 376 25.23 18.81 -13.27
CA ASP A 376 26.40 19.24 -12.48
C ASP A 376 26.90 18.08 -11.60
N MET A 377 28.11 17.64 -11.92
CA MET A 377 29.13 17.09 -11.02
C MET A 377 30.46 17.32 -11.76
N SER A 378 30.81 18.59 -11.92
CA SER A 378 32.18 18.97 -12.24
C SER A 378 33.03 18.74 -11.00
N VAL A 379 33.90 17.75 -11.12
CA VAL A 379 35.18 17.68 -10.43
C VAL A 379 35.89 19.02 -10.62
N ASP A 380 36.32 19.64 -9.53
CA ASP A 380 37.53 20.46 -9.53
C ASP A 380 38.22 20.27 -8.19
N GLY A 381 39.39 19.63 -8.27
CA GLY A 381 40.38 19.68 -7.21
C GLY A 381 41.22 20.94 -7.33
N TYR A 382 41.63 21.44 -6.17
CA TYR A 382 42.95 22.04 -5.96
C TYR A 382 43.51 21.47 -4.67
#